data_AF-A0A2H6HB11-F1
#
_entry.id   AF-A0A2H6HB11-F1
#
_cell.length_a   1.000
_cell.length_b   1.000
_cell.length_c   1.000
_cell.angle_alpha   90.00
_cell.angle_beta   90.00
_cell.angle_gamma   90.00
#
_symmetry.space_group_name_H-M   'P 1'
#
loop_
_entity.id
_entity.type
_entity.pdbx_description
1 polymer ?
#
loop_
_entity_poly.entity_id
_entity_poly.type
_entity_poly.pdbx_seq_one_letter_code
_entity_poly.pdbx_strand_id
1 'polypeptide(L)'
;MTTLIVASVALLVVLSAAAGIAAQPSGVSEQQVAALASAAAQEGLESQAAILADGKVTVSEYGQAVRTTVSCLEAAGYDARADEVSGEAGFVITVLNPGDPQAVTAEDAMAPMDAAYDTCDQQYKRLVESVYRATGR
;
A
#
# COMPACT_ATOMS: atom_id res chain seq x y z
N MET A 1 20.54 -2.41 -31.58
CA MET A 1 20.72 -3.63 -30.77
C MET A 1 20.91 -3.19 -29.33
N THR A 2 19.88 -3.51 -28.56
CA THR A 2 19.64 -3.28 -27.14
C THR A 2 20.54 -4.16 -26.28
N THR A 3 21.10 -3.60 -25.20
CA THR A 3 21.29 -4.36 -23.96
C THR A 3 21.00 -3.45 -22.78
N LEU A 4 19.87 -3.71 -22.13
CA LEU A 4 19.38 -3.03 -20.93
C LEU A 4 20.30 -3.36 -19.75
N ILE A 5 20.81 -2.31 -19.10
CA ILE A 5 21.44 -2.41 -17.79
C ILE A 5 20.33 -2.62 -16.77
N VAL A 6 20.37 -3.78 -16.13
CA VAL A 6 19.52 -4.16 -14.99
C VAL A 6 19.80 -3.17 -13.85
N ALA A 7 18.90 -2.20 -13.66
CA ALA A 7 18.89 -1.34 -12.49
C ALA A 7 18.18 -2.07 -11.34
N SER A 8 18.91 -2.97 -10.69
CA SER A 8 18.58 -3.44 -9.35
C SER A 8 18.71 -2.26 -8.39
N VAL A 9 17.65 -1.48 -8.19
CA VAL A 9 17.60 -0.49 -7.11
C VAL A 9 17.32 -1.25 -5.83
N ALA A 10 18.42 -1.67 -5.19
CA ALA A 10 18.42 -2.18 -3.84
C ALA A 10 17.82 -1.10 -2.92
N LEU A 11 16.70 -1.44 -2.29
CA LEU A 11 16.09 -0.76 -1.16
C LEU A 11 17.09 -0.76 0.02
N LEU A 12 18.06 0.15 -0.02
CA LEU A 12 19.04 0.34 1.03
C LEU A 12 18.47 1.30 2.07
N VAL A 13 17.69 0.71 2.99
CA VAL A 13 17.38 1.28 4.30
C VAL A 13 18.69 1.36 5.08
N VAL A 14 19.44 2.46 4.93
CA VAL A 14 20.61 2.73 5.75
C VAL A 14 20.15 3.50 6.99
N LEU A 15 19.78 2.75 8.03
CA LEU A 15 19.89 3.24 9.41
C LEU A 15 21.39 3.26 9.78
N SER A 16 22.04 4.41 9.65
CA SER A 16 23.32 4.66 10.31
C SER A 16 23.15 5.77 11.34
N ALA A 17 22.90 5.33 12.59
CA ALA A 17 23.06 6.15 13.77
C ALA A 17 24.55 6.42 14.03
N ALA A 18 24.96 7.68 14.09
CA ALA A 18 26.02 8.17 14.99
C ALA A 18 26.16 9.69 14.90
N ALA A 19 25.46 10.42 15.78
CA ALA A 19 26.02 11.51 16.58
C ALA A 19 24.89 12.23 17.35
N GLY A 20 24.64 11.77 18.59
CA GLY A 20 24.10 12.60 19.65
C GLY A 20 22.59 12.89 19.65
N ILE A 21 22.06 12.87 20.87
CA ILE A 21 20.87 13.56 21.36
C ILE A 21 19.51 12.87 21.08
N ALA A 22 18.95 12.42 22.20
CA ALA A 22 17.53 12.18 22.51
C ALA A 22 16.83 11.06 21.73
N ALA A 23 16.09 10.24 22.49
CA ALA A 23 15.05 9.38 21.97
C ALA A 23 14.16 10.21 21.03
N GLN A 24 14.28 9.97 19.72
CA GLN A 24 13.42 10.62 18.75
C GLN A 24 11.98 10.12 19.00
N PRO A 25 11.01 11.03 19.10
CA PRO A 25 9.63 10.64 19.31
C PRO A 25 9.18 9.76 18.14
N SER A 26 8.50 8.68 18.50
CA SER A 26 7.85 7.72 17.61
C SER A 26 6.76 8.42 16.79
N GLY A 27 7.11 8.87 15.60
CA GLY A 27 6.19 9.43 14.62
C GLY A 27 6.91 9.69 13.30
N VAL A 28 6.28 9.37 12.18
CA VAL A 28 6.77 9.74 10.86
C VAL A 28 6.53 11.24 10.68
N SER A 29 7.56 12.00 10.31
CA SER A 29 7.44 13.45 10.11
C SER A 29 6.81 13.78 8.75
N GLU A 30 6.17 14.94 8.62
CA GLU A 30 5.61 15.43 7.35
C GLU A 30 6.68 15.44 6.22
N GLN A 31 7.93 15.76 6.55
CA GLN A 31 9.06 15.73 5.61
C GLN A 31 9.40 14.32 5.13
N GLN A 32 9.28 13.31 6.00
CA GLN A 32 9.47 11.90 5.62
C GLN A 32 8.32 11.42 4.71
N VAL A 33 7.09 11.85 4.99
CA VAL A 33 5.94 11.54 4.14
C VAL A 33 6.06 12.19 2.75
N ALA A 34 6.50 13.45 2.68
CA ALA A 34 6.74 14.13 1.40
C ALA A 34 7.87 13.47 0.58
N ALA A 35 8.91 12.97 1.24
CA ALA A 35 9.96 12.17 0.59
C ALA A 35 9.39 10.85 0.05
N LEU A 36 8.50 10.19 0.80
CA LEU A 36 7.82 8.97 0.36
C LEU A 36 6.89 9.24 -0.84
N ALA A 37 6.17 10.36 -0.85
CA ALA A 37 5.34 10.78 -1.98
C ALA A 37 6.18 10.95 -3.26
N SER A 38 7.37 11.55 -3.14
CA SER A 38 8.29 11.74 -4.26
C SER A 38 8.84 10.41 -4.80
N ALA A 39 9.16 9.47 -3.91
CA ALA A 39 9.60 8.12 -4.30
C ALA A 39 8.45 7.36 -5.00
N ALA A 40 7.25 7.38 -4.43
CA ALA A 40 6.06 6.76 -5.01
C ALA A 40 5.77 7.27 -6.44
N ALA A 41 5.93 8.58 -6.69
CA ALA A 41 5.78 9.14 -8.03
C ALA A 41 6.83 8.62 -9.03
N GLN A 42 8.08 8.38 -8.58
CA GLN A 42 9.13 7.79 -9.43
C GLN A 42 8.88 6.31 -9.75
N GLU A 43 8.15 5.62 -8.87
CA GLU A 43 7.78 4.20 -9.02
C GLU A 43 6.47 3.98 -9.79
N GLY A 44 5.82 5.05 -10.28
CA GLY A 44 4.54 4.94 -11.01
C GLY A 44 3.34 4.66 -10.11
N LEU A 45 3.42 5.11 -8.84
CA LEU A 45 2.34 5.05 -7.86
C LEU A 45 1.68 6.42 -7.70
N GLU A 46 1.31 7.08 -8.81
CA GLU A 46 0.91 8.48 -8.82
C GLU A 46 -0.31 8.75 -7.93
N SER A 47 -1.25 7.79 -7.85
CA SER A 47 -2.42 7.90 -6.99
C SER A 47 -2.05 7.97 -5.50
N GLN A 48 -1.08 7.17 -5.07
CA GLN A 48 -0.59 7.19 -3.68
C GLN A 48 0.29 8.41 -3.43
N ALA A 49 1.14 8.78 -4.39
CA ALA A 49 1.97 9.98 -4.30
C ALA A 49 1.12 11.25 -4.12
N ALA A 50 0.00 11.35 -4.83
CA ALA A 50 -0.92 12.48 -4.72
C ALA A 50 -1.55 12.58 -3.32
N ILE A 51 -1.93 11.45 -2.72
CA ILE A 51 -2.49 11.41 -1.36
C ILE A 51 -1.43 11.81 -0.34
N LEU A 52 -0.19 11.35 -0.49
CA LEU A 52 0.89 11.61 0.48
C LEU A 52 1.51 13.02 0.36
N ALA A 53 1.11 13.82 -0.64
CA ALA A 53 1.78 15.07 -0.99
C ALA A 53 1.70 16.15 0.09
N ASP A 54 0.65 16.14 0.92
CA ASP A 54 0.46 17.11 2.00
C ASP A 54 1.16 16.72 3.32
N GLY A 55 1.83 15.56 3.33
CA GLY A 55 2.58 15.04 4.47
C GLY A 55 1.72 14.34 5.52
N LYS A 56 0.41 14.16 5.29
CA LYS A 56 -0.54 13.51 6.20
C LYS A 56 -1.43 12.55 5.42
N VAL A 57 -2.17 11.72 6.15
CA VAL A 57 -3.25 10.92 5.57
C VAL A 57 -4.45 11.01 6.48
N THR A 58 -5.56 11.53 5.95
CA THR A 58 -6.84 11.52 6.63
C THR A 58 -7.56 10.18 6.44
N VAL A 59 -8.54 9.87 7.29
CA VAL A 59 -9.39 8.68 7.11
C VAL A 59 -10.12 8.70 5.76
N SER A 60 -10.49 9.88 5.26
CA SER A 60 -11.17 10.04 3.96
C SER A 60 -10.25 9.67 2.80
N GLU A 61 -9.00 10.10 2.83
CA GLU A 61 -7.98 9.77 1.82
C GLU A 61 -7.60 8.30 1.87
N TYR A 62 -7.44 7.74 3.07
CA TYR A 62 -7.23 6.32 3.21
C TYR A 62 -8.43 5.52 2.66
N GLY A 63 -9.66 5.95 2.96
CA GLY A 63 -10.88 5.35 2.40
C GLY A 63 -10.96 5.48 0.88
N GLN A 64 -10.44 6.57 0.30
CA GLN A 64 -10.34 6.71 -1.16
C GLN A 64 -9.36 5.69 -1.76
N ALA A 65 -8.17 5.54 -1.17
CA ALA A 65 -7.21 4.52 -1.59
C ALA A 65 -7.81 3.10 -1.53
N VAL A 66 -8.52 2.79 -0.44
CA VAL A 66 -9.21 1.50 -0.25
C VAL A 66 -10.27 1.26 -1.34
N ARG A 67 -11.11 2.27 -1.67
CA ARG A 67 -12.11 2.14 -2.74
C ARG A 67 -11.47 1.91 -4.10
N THR A 68 -10.34 2.54 -4.38
CA THR A 68 -9.58 2.30 -5.62
C THR A 68 -9.02 0.88 -5.68
N THR A 69 -8.52 0.33 -4.55
CA THR A 69 -8.13 -1.08 -4.47
C THR A 69 -9.31 -2.02 -4.73
N VAL A 70 -10.50 -1.73 -4.17
CA VAL A 70 -11.71 -2.51 -4.48
C VAL A 70 -12.05 -2.46 -5.97
N SER A 71 -12.02 -1.26 -6.59
CA SER A 71 -12.28 -1.12 -8.03
C SER A 71 -11.27 -1.90 -8.89
N CYS A 72 -10.01 -1.98 -8.45
CA CYS A 72 -8.99 -2.79 -9.12
C CYS A 72 -9.28 -4.30 -9.02
N LEU A 73 -9.75 -4.77 -7.87
CA LEU A 73 -10.16 -6.17 -7.66
C LEU A 73 -11.39 -6.53 -8.50
N GLU A 74 -12.37 -5.62 -8.58
CA GLU A 74 -13.54 -5.76 -9.46
C GLU A 74 -13.14 -5.84 -10.94
N ALA A 75 -12.20 -5.00 -11.37
CA ALA A 75 -11.65 -5.06 -12.74
C ALA A 75 -10.86 -6.35 -13.01
N ALA A 76 -10.29 -6.98 -11.98
CA ALA A 76 -9.67 -8.30 -12.06
C ALA A 76 -10.69 -9.46 -12.01
N GLY A 77 -11.99 -9.16 -11.89
CA GLY A 77 -13.08 -10.14 -11.94
C GLY A 77 -13.53 -10.68 -10.58
N TYR A 78 -13.08 -10.08 -9.47
CA TYR A 78 -13.50 -10.48 -8.12
C TYR A 78 -14.66 -9.61 -7.62
N ASP A 79 -15.58 -10.21 -6.86
CA ASP A 79 -16.56 -9.44 -6.10
C ASP A 79 -15.90 -9.00 -4.78
N ALA A 80 -15.67 -7.69 -4.65
CA ALA A 80 -14.96 -7.10 -3.53
C ALA A 80 -15.75 -5.95 -2.92
N ARG A 81 -15.69 -5.80 -1.60
CA ARG A 81 -16.27 -4.67 -0.87
C ARG A 81 -15.33 -4.20 0.22
N ALA A 82 -15.49 -2.94 0.61
CA ALA A 82 -14.77 -2.37 1.74
C ALA A 82 -15.75 -1.79 2.76
N ASP A 83 -15.52 -2.14 4.02
CA ASP A 83 -16.31 -1.67 5.15
C ASP A 83 -15.38 -0.90 6.11
N GLU A 84 -15.81 0.28 6.58
CA GLU A 84 -15.11 1.00 7.63
C GLU A 84 -15.34 0.30 8.98
N VAL A 85 -14.27 0.06 9.75
CA VAL A 85 -14.37 -0.66 11.01
C VAL A 85 -14.66 0.30 12.14
N SER A 86 -15.87 0.23 12.70
CA SER A 86 -16.23 1.07 13.86
C SER A 86 -15.30 0.81 15.05
N GLY A 87 -14.60 1.85 15.51
CA GLY A 87 -13.71 1.79 16.68
C GLY A 87 -12.25 1.46 16.35
N GLU A 88 -11.94 1.07 15.12
CA GLU A 88 -10.59 1.08 14.57
C GLU A 88 -10.47 2.20 13.54
N ALA A 89 -9.39 2.95 13.57
CA ALA A 89 -9.03 3.83 12.47
C ALA A 89 -8.64 2.95 11.27
N GLY A 90 -9.62 2.48 10.48
CA GLY A 90 -9.32 1.62 9.34
C GLY A 90 -10.52 1.02 8.59
N PHE A 91 -10.18 0.27 7.56
CA PHE A 91 -11.11 -0.39 6.65
C PHE A 91 -10.75 -1.87 6.52
N VAL A 92 -11.75 -2.72 6.29
CA VAL A 92 -11.59 -4.13 5.95
C VAL A 92 -12.08 -4.35 4.53
N ILE A 93 -11.24 -4.92 3.68
CA ILE A 93 -11.61 -5.36 2.34
C ILE A 93 -12.02 -6.84 2.42
N THR A 94 -13.25 -7.14 2.01
CA THR A 94 -13.74 -8.50 1.84
C THR A 94 -13.77 -8.83 0.35
N VAL A 95 -13.15 -9.94 -0.04
CA VAL A 95 -13.15 -10.43 -1.42
C VAL A 95 -13.83 -11.81 -1.44
N LEU A 96 -14.86 -11.97 -2.26
CA LEU A 96 -15.47 -13.26 -2.50
C LEU A 96 -14.64 -14.02 -3.54
N ASN A 97 -13.96 -15.06 -3.09
CA ASN A 97 -13.26 -16.00 -3.96
C ASN A 97 -14.16 -17.23 -4.20
N PRO A 98 -14.63 -17.48 -5.44
CA PRO A 98 -15.38 -18.70 -5.76
C PRO A 98 -14.52 -19.97 -5.70
N GLY A 99 -13.19 -19.82 -5.61
CA GLY A 99 -12.20 -20.89 -5.66
C GLY A 99 -11.94 -21.37 -7.09
N ASP A 100 -10.75 -21.94 -7.32
CA ASP A 100 -10.47 -22.65 -8.56
C ASP A 100 -10.97 -24.11 -8.45
N PRO A 101 -11.96 -24.54 -9.26
CA PRO A 101 -12.47 -25.91 -9.22
C PRO A 101 -11.44 -26.97 -9.63
N GLN A 102 -10.31 -26.58 -10.23
CA GLN A 102 -9.21 -27.47 -10.60
C GLN A 102 -8.09 -27.49 -9.56
N ALA A 103 -8.14 -26.64 -8.53
CA ALA A 103 -7.13 -26.62 -7.49
C ALA A 103 -7.15 -27.90 -6.65
N VAL A 104 -5.96 -28.42 -6.36
CA VAL A 104 -5.77 -29.62 -5.54
C VAL A 104 -5.68 -29.25 -4.05
N THR A 105 -5.27 -28.02 -3.75
CA THR A 105 -5.16 -27.49 -2.38
C THR A 105 -5.94 -26.18 -2.24
N ALA A 106 -6.31 -25.84 -1.00
CA ALA A 106 -6.94 -24.55 -0.70
C ALA A 106 -5.99 -23.38 -1.00
N GLU A 107 -4.69 -23.58 -0.83
CA GLU A 107 -3.67 -22.58 -1.12
C GLU A 107 -3.62 -22.27 -2.63
N ASP A 108 -3.60 -23.31 -3.48
CA ASP A 108 -3.66 -23.14 -4.93
C ASP A 108 -4.97 -22.45 -5.39
N ALA A 109 -6.10 -22.74 -4.71
CA ALA A 109 -7.38 -22.11 -5.00
C ALA A 109 -7.43 -20.62 -4.64
N MET A 110 -6.55 -20.17 -3.73
CA MET A 110 -6.48 -18.78 -3.25
C MET A 110 -5.37 -17.97 -3.92
N ALA A 111 -4.29 -18.61 -4.40
CA ALA A 111 -3.12 -17.93 -4.96
C ALA A 111 -3.43 -16.88 -6.05
N PRO A 112 -4.36 -17.10 -7.00
CA PRO A 112 -4.70 -16.09 -7.99
C PRO A 112 -5.36 -14.84 -7.38
N MET A 113 -6.17 -15.02 -6.35
CA MET A 113 -6.83 -13.94 -5.63
C MET A 113 -5.83 -13.19 -4.76
N ASP A 114 -4.93 -13.89 -4.07
CA ASP A 114 -3.87 -13.27 -3.28
C ASP A 114 -2.96 -12.42 -4.15
N ALA A 115 -2.54 -12.93 -5.31
CA ALA A 115 -1.72 -12.18 -6.26
C ALA A 115 -2.43 -10.92 -6.80
N ALA A 116 -3.73 -11.02 -7.09
CA ALA A 116 -4.53 -9.88 -7.52
C ALA A 116 -4.67 -8.83 -6.40
N TYR A 117 -4.94 -9.27 -5.18
CA TYR A 117 -4.99 -8.40 -4.01
C TYR A 117 -3.67 -7.71 -3.76
N ASP A 118 -2.55 -8.44 -3.76
CA ASP A 118 -1.21 -7.87 -3.59
C ASP A 118 -0.88 -6.82 -4.65
N THR A 119 -1.25 -7.08 -5.90
CA THR A 119 -1.05 -6.13 -7.01
C THR A 119 -1.87 -4.86 -6.78
N CYS A 120 -3.17 -4.98 -6.51
CA CYS A 120 -4.05 -3.84 -6.28
C CYS A 120 -3.71 -3.07 -5.00
N ASP A 121 -3.27 -3.77 -3.96
CA ASP A 121 -2.83 -3.19 -2.69
C ASP A 121 -1.56 -2.36 -2.87
N GLN A 122 -0.54 -2.94 -3.51
CA GLN A 122 0.72 -2.26 -3.82
C GLN A 122 0.50 -1.03 -4.67
N GLN A 123 -0.38 -1.12 -5.67
CA GLN A 123 -0.61 -0.02 -6.61
C GLN A 123 -1.38 1.14 -5.97
N TYR A 124 -2.34 0.86 -5.08
CA TYR A 124 -3.33 1.87 -4.71
C TYR A 124 -3.42 2.24 -3.23
N LYS A 125 -3.01 1.37 -2.29
CA LYS A 125 -3.22 1.68 -0.85
C LYS A 125 -2.05 1.41 0.09
N ARG A 126 -1.09 0.55 -0.25
CA ARG A 126 -0.07 0.07 0.69
C ARG A 126 0.72 1.19 1.40
N LEU A 127 1.17 2.19 0.66
CA LEU A 127 1.92 3.32 1.23
C LEU A 127 1.02 4.24 2.05
N VAL A 128 -0.18 4.52 1.55
CA VAL A 128 -1.19 5.34 2.22
C VAL A 128 -1.59 4.72 3.57
N GLU A 129 -1.83 3.40 3.60
CA GLU A 129 -2.15 2.66 4.83
C GLU A 129 -0.99 2.71 5.84
N SER A 130 0.24 2.51 5.36
CA SER A 130 1.44 2.58 6.20
C SER A 130 1.58 3.95 6.88
N VAL A 131 1.43 5.04 6.11
CA VAL A 131 1.50 6.40 6.65
C VAL A 131 0.32 6.69 7.57
N TYR A 132 -0.89 6.31 7.20
CA TYR A 132 -2.07 6.49 8.05
C TYR A 132 -1.92 5.81 9.41
N ARG A 133 -1.42 4.57 9.46
CA ARG A 133 -1.18 3.86 10.72
C ARG A 133 -0.01 4.43 11.52
N ALA A 134 0.98 5.02 10.85
CA ALA A 134 2.15 5.59 11.48
C ALA A 134 1.96 7.04 11.97
N THR A 135 1.02 7.78 11.39
CA THR A 135 0.73 9.19 11.71
C THR A 135 -0.62 9.39 12.42
N GLY A 136 -1.55 8.43 12.27
CA GLY A 136 -2.83 8.40 12.95
C GLY A 136 -2.72 7.94 14.40
N ARG A 137 -2.41 8.89 15.30
CA ARG A 137 -2.76 8.86 16.71
C ARG A 137 -3.40 10.18 17.12
#